data_AF-A0A3C1V986-F1
#
_entry.id   AF-A0A3C1V986-F1
#
_cell.length_a   1.000
_cell.length_b   1.000
_cell.length_c   1.000
_cell.angle_alpha   90.00
_cell.angle_beta   90.00
_cell.angle_gamma   90.00
#
_symmetry.space_group_name_H-M   'P 1'
#
loop_
_entity.id
_entity.type
_entity.pdbx_description
1 polymer ?
#
loop_
_entity_poly.entity_id
_entity_poly.type
_entity_poly.pdbx_seq_one_letter_code
_entity_poly.pdbx_strand_id
1 'polypeptide(L)'
;MSENQNASLKKGTVVYACSGCSDAGELADRIARQLTREGVAEMSCLAGIGGRVKPLVNKANAAERILAIDGCPLNCTRHTL
;
A
#
# COMPACT_ATOMS: atom_id res chain seq x y z
N MET A 1 -21.27 -6.79 23.65
CA MET A 1 -20.28 -5.73 23.91
C MET A 1 -19.00 -6.19 23.25
N SER A 2 -18.53 -5.68 22.13
CA SER A 2 -18.75 -4.41 21.44
C SER A 2 -18.67 -4.66 19.93
N GLU A 3 -19.46 -3.92 19.17
CA GLU A 3 -19.54 -3.95 17.71
C GLU A 3 -18.16 -3.71 17.09
N ASN A 4 -17.80 -4.46 16.04
CA ASN A 4 -16.76 -4.00 15.11
C ASN A 4 -17.41 -3.67 13.78
N GLN A 5 -18.02 -2.48 13.75
CA GLN A 5 -18.46 -1.80 12.55
C GLN A 5 -17.24 -1.50 11.68
N ASN A 6 -16.87 -2.38 10.75
CA ASN A 6 -15.98 -1.99 9.65
C ASN A 6 -16.23 -2.74 8.33
N ALA A 7 -17.47 -3.17 8.10
CA ALA A 7 -17.90 -3.82 6.86
C ALA A 7 -18.34 -2.80 5.78
N SER A 8 -17.71 -1.63 5.72
CA SER A 8 -17.78 -0.76 4.53
C SER A 8 -16.42 -0.79 3.86
N LEU A 9 -16.12 -1.93 3.25
CA LEU A 9 -14.95 -2.17 2.40
C LEU A 9 -15.01 -1.17 1.24
N LYS A 10 -14.29 -0.04 1.40
CA LYS A 10 -14.16 1.01 0.39
C LYS A 10 -13.47 0.43 -0.83
N LYS A 11 -14.29 0.00 -1.80
CA LYS A 11 -13.96 -0.19 -3.21
C LYS A 11 -13.09 0.98 -3.68
N GLY A 12 -11.77 0.87 -3.57
CA GLY A 12 -10.85 1.91 -4.04
C GLY A 12 -9.62 2.20 -3.18
N THR A 13 -9.43 1.54 -2.02
CA THR A 13 -8.18 1.72 -1.25
C THR A 13 -7.05 0.85 -1.81
N VAL A 14 -5.97 1.48 -2.25
CA VAL A 14 -4.75 0.80 -2.73
C VAL A 14 -3.64 1.01 -1.71
N VAL A 15 -2.97 -0.08 -1.32
CA VAL A 15 -1.84 -0.04 -0.39
C VAL A 15 -0.51 -0.18 -1.13
N TYR A 16 0.44 0.68 -0.77
CA TYR A 16 1.81 0.67 -1.26
C TYR A 16 2.75 0.61 -0.06
N ALA A 17 3.72 -0.30 -0.11
CA ALA A 17 4.72 -0.44 0.94
C ALA A 17 6.13 -0.27 0.38
N CYS A 18 7.02 0.25 1.23
CA CYS A 18 8.45 0.15 1.05
C CYS A 18 8.88 -1.32 1.27
N SER A 19 8.85 -2.14 0.21
CA SER A 19 9.33 -3.53 0.23
C SER A 19 10.86 -3.63 -0.03
N GLY A 20 11.63 -2.71 0.55
CA GLY A 20 13.08 -2.59 0.35
C GLY A 20 13.92 -3.55 1.21
N CYS A 21 15.23 -3.31 1.28
CA CYS A 21 16.21 -4.19 1.94
C CYS A 21 16.30 -4.08 3.47
N SER A 22 15.69 -3.07 4.09
CA SER A 22 15.71 -2.93 5.55
C SER A 22 14.73 -3.90 6.23
N ASP A 23 15.04 -4.38 7.43
CA ASP A 23 14.15 -5.22 8.25
C ASP A 23 12.76 -4.59 8.43
N ALA A 24 12.70 -3.28 8.66
CA ALA A 24 11.44 -2.57 8.79
C ALA A 24 10.69 -2.41 7.44
N GLY A 25 11.40 -2.52 6.32
CA GLY A 25 10.82 -2.65 4.97
C GLY A 25 10.20 -4.03 4.73
N GLU A 26 10.84 -5.09 5.24
CA GLU A 26 10.22 -6.43 5.28
C GLU A 26 8.92 -6.40 6.10
N LEU A 27 8.92 -5.74 7.26
CA LEU A 27 7.70 -5.58 8.07
C LEU A 27 6.62 -4.79 7.33
N ALA A 28 6.98 -3.69 6.65
CA ALA A 28 6.04 -2.91 5.84
C ALA A 28 5.41 -3.76 4.72
N ASP A 29 6.20 -4.56 4.02
CA ASP A 29 5.72 -5.51 3.00
C ASP A 29 4.75 -6.54 3.59
N ARG A 30 5.11 -7.16 4.72
CA ARG A 30 4.27 -8.15 5.41
C ARG A 30 2.93 -7.57 5.84
N ILE A 31 2.91 -6.33 6.35
CA ILE A 31 1.69 -5.60 6.72
C ILE A 31 0.81 -5.36 5.49
N ALA A 32 1.35 -4.82 4.41
CA ALA A 32 0.58 -4.56 3.18
C ALA A 32 -0.03 -5.85 2.59
N ARG A 33 0.73 -6.95 2.58
CA ARG A 33 0.21 -8.26 2.14
C ARG A 33 -0.89 -8.78 3.05
N GLN A 34 -0.78 -8.57 4.36
CA GLN A 34 -1.82 -8.97 5.31
C GLN A 34 -3.13 -8.20 5.06
N LEU A 35 -3.05 -6.88 4.88
CA LEU A 35 -4.20 -6.04 4.54
C LEU A 35 -4.88 -6.50 3.25
N THR A 36 -4.11 -6.94 2.25
CA THR A 36 -4.68 -7.52 1.03
C THR A 36 -5.32 -8.88 1.24
N ARG A 37 -4.72 -9.77 2.04
CA ARG A 37 -5.33 -11.07 2.38
C ARG A 37 -6.64 -10.93 3.16
N GLU A 38 -6.71 -9.92 4.03
CA GLU A 38 -7.91 -9.60 4.81
C GLU A 38 -8.95 -8.82 4.00
N GLY A 39 -8.65 -8.46 2.75
CA GLY A 39 -9.56 -7.72 1.87
C GLY A 39 -9.67 -6.22 2.20
N VAL A 40 -8.88 -5.69 3.14
CA VAL A 40 -8.96 -4.30 3.60
C VAL A 40 -8.46 -3.30 2.55
N ALA A 41 -7.43 -3.66 1.78
CA ALA A 41 -6.87 -2.83 0.71
C ALA A 41 -6.21 -3.68 -0.38
N GLU A 42 -6.20 -3.20 -1.61
CA GLU A 42 -5.52 -3.88 -2.71
C GLU A 42 -4.04 -3.44 -2.80
N MET A 43 -3.09 -4.36 -2.65
CA MET A 43 -1.67 -4.02 -2.76
C MET A 43 -1.26 -3.76 -4.21
N SER A 44 -0.43 -2.74 -4.43
CA SER A 44 0.19 -2.45 -5.71
C SER A 44 1.69 -2.17 -5.57
N CYS A 45 2.42 -2.29 -6.69
CA CYS A 45 3.87 -2.26 -6.69
C CYS A 45 4.42 -0.83 -6.72
N LEU A 46 5.03 -0.41 -5.60
CA LEU A 46 5.70 0.89 -5.47
C LEU A 46 6.84 1.06 -6.48
N ALA A 47 7.68 0.03 -6.65
CA ALA A 47 8.80 0.07 -7.60
C ALA A 47 8.32 0.33 -9.04
N GLY A 48 7.13 -0.17 -9.40
CA GLY A 48 6.54 0.10 -10.70
C GLY A 48 6.04 1.54 -10.86
N ILE A 49 5.64 2.23 -9.79
CA ILE A 49 5.37 3.67 -9.82
C ILE A 49 6.67 4.44 -10.08
N GLY A 50 7.72 4.13 -9.32
CA GLY A 50 9.05 4.74 -9.50
C GLY A 50 9.62 4.50 -10.90
N GLY A 51 9.38 3.32 -11.47
CA GLY A 51 9.72 2.96 -12.85
C GLY A 51 8.76 3.47 -13.92
N ARG A 52 7.75 4.26 -13.56
CA ARG A 52 6.71 4.81 -14.47
C ARG A 52 5.99 3.75 -15.31
N VAL A 53 5.79 2.57 -14.75
CA VAL A 53 5.04 1.46 -15.38
C VAL A 53 3.58 1.88 -15.49
N LYS A 54 3.15 2.21 -16.73
CA LYS A 54 1.87 2.90 -17.01
C LYS A 54 0.64 2.27 -16.33
N PRO A 55 0.42 0.94 -16.33
CA PRO A 55 -0.71 0.35 -15.60
C PRO A 55 -0.69 0.62 -14.09
N LEU A 56 0.49 0.64 -13.46
CA LEU A 56 0.62 0.86 -12.02
C LEU A 56 0.43 2.33 -11.65
N VAL A 57 0.97 3.24 -12.46
CA VAL A 57 0.73 4.68 -12.31
C VAL A 57 -0.75 5.01 -12.47
N ASN A 58 -1.41 4.46 -13.49
CA ASN A 58 -2.84 4.66 -13.69
C ASN A 58 -3.67 4.13 -12.51
N LYS A 59 -3.26 3.00 -11.92
CA LYS A 59 -3.91 2.45 -10.73
C LYS A 59 -3.77 3.37 -9.52
N ALA A 60 -2.59 3.94 -9.29
CA ALA A 60 -2.39 4.91 -8.22
C ALA A 60 -3.29 6.14 -8.41
N ASN A 61 -3.32 6.69 -9.63
CA ASN A 61 -4.14 7.86 -9.95
C ASN A 61 -5.65 7.60 -9.85
N ALA A 62 -6.09 6.36 -10.09
CA ALA A 62 -7.50 5.96 -10.02
C ALA A 62 -7.93 5.51 -8.61
N ALA A 63 -7.01 5.41 -7.65
CA ALA A 63 -7.31 4.98 -6.30
C ALA A 63 -8.17 6.03 -5.57
N GLU A 64 -9.26 5.60 -4.93
CA GLU A 64 -10.07 6.49 -4.08
C GLU A 64 -9.28 6.90 -2.83
N ARG A 65 -8.45 5.98 -2.32
CA ARG A 65 -7.52 6.22 -1.22
C ARG A 65 -6.22 5.48 -1.46
N ILE A 66 -5.13 6.12 -1.04
CA ILE A 66 -3.80 5.54 -1.05
C ILE A 66 -3.36 5.38 0.40
N LEU A 67 -3.03 4.15 0.78
CA LEU A 67 -2.33 3.84 2.03
C LEU A 67 -0.85 3.61 1.69
N ALA A 68 0.01 4.51 2.15
CA ALA A 68 1.46 4.42 1.95
C ALA A 68 2.15 4.00 3.25
N ILE A 69 2.97 2.96 3.21
CA ILE A 69 3.67 2.40 4.38
C ILE A 69 5.18 2.50 4.15
N ASP A 70 5.83 3.39 4.88
CA ASP A 70 7.29 3.48 4.93
C ASP A 70 7.86 2.71 6.12
N GLY A 71 8.87 1.89 5.83
CA GLY A 71 9.56 1.08 6.84
C GLY A 71 10.81 1.75 7.40
N CYS A 72 11.43 2.70 6.71
CA CYS A 72 12.70 3.30 7.13
C CYS A 72 12.77 4.82 6.87
N PRO A 73 13.76 5.53 7.44
CA PRO A 73 13.89 6.98 7.29
C PRO A 73 14.08 7.49 5.86
N LEU A 74 14.31 6.60 4.89
CA LEU A 74 14.41 6.97 3.47
C LEU A 74 13.06 7.38 2.88
N ASN A 75 11.94 6.98 3.49
CA ASN A 75 10.59 7.39 3.09
C ASN A 75 10.28 7.16 1.59
N CYS A 76 10.64 6.00 1.06
CA CYS A 76 10.50 5.69 -0.37
C CYS A 76 9.07 5.87 -0.89
N THR A 77 8.05 5.51 -0.10
CA THR A 77 6.65 5.67 -0.53
C THR A 77 6.30 7.14 -0.71
N ARG A 78 6.68 7.99 0.26
CA ARG A 78 6.48 9.45 0.21
C ARG A 78 7.20 10.13 -0.97
N HIS A 79 8.34 9.61 -1.40
CA HIS A 79 9.07 10.17 -2.55
C HIS A 79 8.52 9.73 -3.90
N THR A 80 7.64 8.73 -3.92
CA THR A 80 7.15 8.10 -5.15
C THR A 80 5.70 8.45 -5.48
N LEU A 81 4.85 8.58 -4.45
CA LEU A 81 3.41 8.87 -4.54
C LEU A 81 3.14 10.36 -4.32
#